data_AF-A0A7J2NLL4-F1
#
_entry.id   AF-A0A7J2NLL4-F1
#
_cell.length_a   1.000
_cell.length_b   1.000
_cell.length_c   1.000
_cell.angle_alpha   90.00
_cell.angle_beta   90.00
_cell.angle_gamma   90.00
#
_symmetry.space_group_name_H-M   'P 1'
#
loop_
_entity.id
_entity.type
_entity.pdbx_description
1 polymer ?
#
loop_
_entity_poly.entity_id
_entity_poly.type
_entity_poly.pdbx_seq_one_letter_code
_entity_poly.pdbx_strand_id
1 'polypeptide(L)'
;MKTVFFQKIQRTTKKFNLNTQQLRADLILDLKVLAEMAHEQATKTTQGSKLTKQHQKWAHLAAYISRSINMIAKEYDTGKIKEKLEELRKLVNEELGEGNTEA
;
A
#
# COMPACT_ATOMS: atom_id res chain seq x y z
N MET A 1 39.24 7.69 -19.08
CA MET A 1 38.79 7.62 -17.67
C MET A 1 37.42 8.27 -17.42
N LYS A 2 37.17 9.54 -17.77
CA LYS A 2 35.85 10.20 -17.58
C LYS A 2 34.68 9.39 -18.16
N THR A 3 34.81 8.89 -19.40
CA THR A 3 33.75 8.15 -20.09
C THR A 3 33.35 6.86 -19.38
N VAL A 4 34.32 6.13 -18.82
CA VAL A 4 34.09 4.88 -18.05
C VAL A 4 33.41 5.19 -16.71
N PHE A 5 33.78 6.29 -16.06
CA PHE A 5 33.14 6.74 -14.83
C PHE A 5 31.66 7.12 -15.05
N PHE A 6 31.36 7.89 -16.10
CA PHE A 6 29.98 8.24 -16.46
C PHE A 6 29.14 7.00 -16.80
N GLN A 7 29.69 6.04 -17.56
CA GLN A 7 29.01 4.78 -17.85
C GLN A 7 28.70 3.99 -16.57
N LYS A 8 29.62 4.00 -15.59
CA LYS A 8 29.42 3.31 -14.32
C LYS A 8 28.32 3.97 -13.48
N ILE A 9 28.29 5.30 -13.39
CA ILE A 9 27.20 6.04 -12.74
C ILE A 9 25.86 5.74 -13.41
N GLN A 10 25.78 5.81 -14.74
CA GLN A 10 24.54 5.50 -15.47
C GLN A 10 24.04 4.07 -15.22
N ARG A 11 24.94 3.07 -15.22
CA ARG A 11 24.60 1.67 -14.92
C ARG A 11 24.09 1.51 -13.49
N THR A 12 24.75 2.14 -12.53
CA THR A 12 24.33 2.11 -11.12
C THR A 12 22.96 2.78 -10.94
N THR A 13 22.73 3.94 -11.55
CA THR A 13 21.43 4.63 -11.52
C THR A 13 20.33 3.79 -12.17
N LYS A 14 20.60 3.16 -13.32
CA LYS A 14 19.64 2.23 -13.96
C LYS A 14 19.31 1.04 -13.06
N LYS A 15 20.32 0.42 -12.44
CA LYS A 15 20.12 -0.70 -11.50
C LYS A 15 19.32 -0.29 -10.28
N PHE A 16 19.61 0.87 -9.69
CA PHE A 16 18.85 1.43 -8.57
C PHE A 16 17.38 1.66 -8.96
N ASN A 17 17.13 2.33 -10.10
CA ASN A 17 15.78 2.59 -10.59
C ASN A 17 14.98 1.30 -10.85
N LEU A 18 15.62 0.26 -11.41
CA LEU A 18 14.99 -1.05 -11.62
C LEU A 18 14.61 -1.71 -10.30
N ASN A 19 15.53 -1.74 -9.32
CA ASN A 19 15.25 -2.30 -8.00
C ASN A 19 14.10 -1.56 -7.31
N THR A 20 14.08 -0.23 -7.38
CA THR A 20 12.99 0.60 -6.81
C THR A 20 11.67 0.39 -7.56
N GLN A 21 11.70 0.21 -8.88
CA GLN A 21 10.50 -0.13 -9.66
C GLN A 21 9.93 -1.49 -9.26
N GLN A 22 10.79 -2.51 -9.11
CA GLN A 22 10.36 -3.85 -8.73
C GLN A 22 9.77 -3.87 -7.32
N LEU A 23 10.47 -3.27 -6.35
CA LEU A 23 9.97 -3.17 -4.97
C LEU A 23 8.61 -2.46 -4.87
N ARG A 24 8.38 -1.43 -5.68
CA ARG A 24 7.06 -0.77 -5.75
C ARG A 24 6.00 -1.64 -6.38
N ALA A 25 6.34 -2.39 -7.42
CA ALA A 25 5.40 -3.29 -8.07
C ALA A 25 4.92 -4.37 -7.09
N ASP A 26 5.85 -4.95 -6.33
CA ASP A 26 5.56 -5.94 -5.29
C ASP A 26 4.67 -5.33 -4.18
N LEU A 27 5.04 -4.13 -3.68
CA LEU A 27 4.23 -3.41 -2.69
C LEU A 27 2.80 -3.11 -3.17
N ILE A 28 2.65 -2.71 -4.44
CA ILE A 28 1.33 -2.46 -5.03
C ILE A 28 0.51 -3.74 -5.10
N LEU A 29 1.14 -4.89 -5.37
CA LEU A 29 0.45 -6.18 -5.38
C LEU A 29 -0.09 -6.53 -3.99
N ASP A 30 0.74 -6.38 -2.95
CA ASP A 30 0.31 -6.62 -1.57
C ASP A 30 -0.85 -5.71 -1.15
N LEU A 31 -0.77 -4.42 -1.51
CA LEU A 31 -1.84 -3.47 -1.23
C LEU A 31 -3.13 -3.80 -2.00
N LYS A 32 -3.05 -4.35 -3.21
CA LYS A 32 -4.24 -4.81 -3.95
C LYS A 32 -4.93 -5.96 -3.22
N VAL A 33 -4.16 -6.92 -2.73
CA VAL A 33 -4.70 -8.03 -1.91
C VAL A 33 -5.41 -7.48 -0.68
N LEU A 34 -4.80 -6.53 0.04
CA LEU A 34 -5.43 -5.90 1.20
C LEU A 34 -6.71 -5.13 0.85
N ALA A 35 -6.74 -4.42 -0.28
CA ALA A 35 -7.93 -3.72 -0.74
C ALA A 35 -9.07 -4.69 -1.07
N GLU A 36 -8.76 -5.81 -1.71
CA GLU A 36 -9.72 -6.86 -2.04
C GLU A 36 -10.27 -7.52 -0.77
N MET A 37 -9.41 -7.88 0.18
CA MET A 37 -9.84 -8.40 1.49
C MET A 37 -10.78 -7.42 2.21
N ALA A 38 -10.45 -6.13 2.23
CA ALA A 38 -11.31 -5.12 2.84
C ALA A 38 -12.64 -4.97 2.09
N HIS A 39 -12.62 -5.06 0.76
CA HIS A 39 -13.83 -5.01 -0.06
C HIS A 39 -14.74 -6.22 0.15
N GLU A 40 -14.18 -7.42 0.25
CA GLU A 40 -14.93 -8.64 0.59
C GLU A 40 -15.62 -8.50 1.94
N GLN A 41 -14.93 -7.99 2.96
CA GLN A 41 -15.53 -7.76 4.28
C GLN A 41 -16.62 -6.67 4.23
N ALA A 42 -16.47 -5.65 3.39
CA ALA A 42 -17.46 -4.60 3.22
C ALA A 42 -18.74 -5.10 2.52
N THR A 43 -18.60 -6.08 1.62
CA THR A 43 -19.69 -6.60 0.78
C THR A 43 -20.26 -7.92 1.30
N LYS A 44 -19.69 -8.48 2.37
CA LYS A 44 -20.14 -9.71 3.01
C LYS A 44 -21.58 -9.57 3.50
N THR A 45 -22.50 -9.95 2.64
CA THR A 45 -23.94 -9.79 2.89
C THR A 45 -24.43 -11.03 3.61
N THR A 46 -24.66 -10.94 4.91
CA THR A 46 -25.54 -11.88 5.58
C THR A 46 -26.96 -11.58 5.08
N GLN A 47 -27.60 -12.54 4.40
CA GLN A 47 -28.94 -12.39 3.82
C GLN A 47 -29.87 -11.59 4.77
N GLY A 48 -30.29 -10.40 4.35
CA GLY A 48 -31.24 -9.56 5.09
C GLY A 48 -30.67 -8.56 6.11
N SER A 49 -29.35 -8.45 6.31
CA SER A 49 -28.80 -7.50 7.29
C SER A 49 -28.60 -6.09 6.69
N LYS A 50 -29.09 -5.05 7.37
CA LYS A 50 -28.77 -3.64 7.07
C LYS A 50 -27.24 -3.44 7.05
N LEU A 51 -26.76 -2.57 6.15
CA LEU A 51 -25.37 -2.13 6.12
C LEU A 51 -24.93 -1.69 7.53
N THR A 52 -24.03 -2.45 8.14
CA THR A 52 -23.56 -2.18 9.50
C THR A 52 -22.49 -1.11 9.48
N LYS A 53 -22.26 -0.44 10.61
CA LYS A 53 -21.09 0.45 10.77
C LYS A 53 -19.79 -0.27 10.42
N GLN A 54 -19.68 -1.57 10.75
CA GLN A 54 -18.51 -2.38 10.43
C GLN A 54 -18.28 -2.52 8.92
N HIS A 55 -19.32 -2.76 8.12
CA HIS A 55 -19.20 -2.79 6.65
C HIS A 55 -18.76 -1.44 6.09
N GLN A 56 -19.23 -0.32 6.66
CA GLN A 56 -18.80 1.02 6.27
C GLN A 56 -17.31 1.26 6.56
N LYS A 57 -16.81 0.80 7.71
CA LYS A 57 -15.38 0.88 8.06
C LYS A 57 -14.51 0.11 7.07
N TRP A 58 -14.91 -1.10 6.72
CA TRP A 58 -14.22 -1.90 5.70
C TRP A 58 -14.25 -1.25 4.31
N ALA A 59 -15.37 -0.66 3.91
CA ALA A 59 -15.49 0.07 2.66
C ALA A 59 -14.56 1.31 2.64
N HIS A 60 -14.49 2.03 3.76
CA HIS A 60 -13.58 3.18 3.91
C HIS A 60 -12.12 2.72 3.79
N LEU A 61 -11.75 1.63 4.45
CA LEU A 61 -10.41 1.06 4.38
C LEU A 61 -10.03 0.64 2.94
N ALA A 62 -10.92 -0.06 2.23
CA ALA A 62 -10.69 -0.47 0.83
C ALA A 62 -10.47 0.73 -0.10
N ALA A 63 -11.27 1.79 0.07
CA ALA A 63 -11.14 3.02 -0.71
C ALA A 63 -9.81 3.73 -0.40
N TYR A 64 -9.41 3.79 0.87
CA TYR A 64 -8.18 4.43 1.28
C TYR A 64 -6.94 3.65 0.78
N ILE A 65 -6.92 2.31 0.88
CA ILE A 65 -5.85 1.48 0.31
C ILE A 65 -5.73 1.69 -1.20
N SER A 66 -6.86 1.74 -1.92
CA SER A 66 -6.88 2.02 -3.37
C SER A 66 -6.29 3.39 -3.71
N ARG A 67 -6.55 4.41 -2.89
CA ARG A 67 -5.92 5.74 -3.03
C ARG A 67 -4.41 5.68 -2.79
N SER A 68 -3.97 4.94 -1.78
CA SER A 68 -2.55 4.77 -1.46
C SER A 68 -1.78 4.06 -2.59
N ILE A 69 -2.38 3.04 -3.22
CA ILE A 69 -1.82 2.38 -4.42
C ILE A 69 -1.55 3.41 -5.53
N ASN A 70 -2.53 4.25 -5.83
CA ASN A 70 -2.40 5.26 -6.89
C ASN A 70 -1.28 6.28 -6.61
N MET A 71 -1.02 6.57 -5.33
CA MET A 71 0.06 7.46 -4.95
C MET A 71 1.42 6.77 -5.02
N ILE A 72 1.53 5.57 -4.45
CA ILE A 72 2.76 4.76 -4.44
C ILE A 72 3.22 4.43 -5.87
N ALA A 73 2.28 4.19 -6.80
CA ALA A 73 2.57 3.97 -8.21
C ALA A 73 3.30 5.16 -8.88
N LYS A 74 3.13 6.38 -8.35
CA LYS A 74 3.70 7.61 -8.92
C LYS A 74 4.89 8.13 -8.12
N GLU A 75 5.13 7.61 -6.92
CA GLU A 75 6.16 8.09 -6.00
C GLU A 75 7.46 7.28 -6.13
N TYR A 76 8.61 7.99 -6.16
CA TYR A 76 9.96 7.40 -6.25
C TYR A 76 10.75 7.56 -4.95
N ASP A 77 10.31 8.45 -4.07
CA ASP A 77 10.88 8.63 -2.75
C ASP A 77 10.38 7.56 -1.79
N THR A 78 11.29 6.68 -1.36
CA THR A 78 11.00 5.59 -0.42
C THR A 78 10.58 6.10 0.95
N GLY A 79 11.01 7.30 1.36
CA GLY A 79 10.59 7.94 2.60
C GLY A 79 9.10 8.28 2.58
N LYS A 80 8.62 8.89 1.49
CA LYS A 80 7.19 9.21 1.31
C LYS A 80 6.32 7.96 1.20
N ILE A 81 6.82 6.91 0.54
CA ILE A 81 6.13 5.62 0.51
C ILE A 81 5.97 5.07 1.93
N LYS A 82 7.04 5.12 2.74
CA LYS A 82 7.00 4.66 4.14
C LYS A 82 6.00 5.46 4.98
N GLU A 83 5.97 6.78 4.85
CA GLU A 83 4.99 7.64 5.54
C GLU A 83 3.54 7.21 5.23
N LYS A 84 3.24 6.87 3.97
CA LYS A 84 1.89 6.38 3.61
C LYS A 84 1.57 5.00 4.12
N LEU A 85 2.56 4.12 4.25
CA LEU A 85 2.34 2.84 4.90
C LEU A 85 2.07 3.00 6.40
N GLU A 86 2.72 3.94 7.08
CA GLU A 86 2.41 4.24 8.49
C GLU A 86 1.03 4.89 8.66
N GLU A 87 0.61 5.77 7.74
CA GLU A 87 -0.77 6.30 7.74
C GLU A 87 -1.81 5.19 7.53
N LEU A 88 -1.56 4.27 6.60
CA LEU A 88 -2.40 3.09 6.40
C LEU A 88 -2.51 2.25 7.66
N ARG A 89 -1.39 1.97 8.33
CA ARG A 89 -1.36 1.23 9.58
C ARG A 89 -2.18 1.91 10.68
N LYS A 90 -2.04 3.24 10.82
CA LYS A 90 -2.85 4.01 11.78
C LYS A 90 -4.34 3.93 11.46
N LEU A 91 -4.72 4.09 10.20
CA LEU A 91 -6.11 3.98 9.78
C LEU A 91 -6.68 2.59 10.06
N VAL A 92 -5.93 1.52 9.80
CA VAL A 92 -6.33 0.15 10.15
C VAL A 92 -6.59 0.04 11.65
N ASN A 93 -5.69 0.57 12.49
CA ASN A 93 -5.87 0.55 13.94
C ASN A 93 -7.07 1.39 14.41
N GLU A 94 -7.31 2.55 13.82
CA GLU A 94 -8.44 3.43 14.16
C GLU A 94 -9.79 2.82 13.75
N GLU A 95 -9.85 2.23 12.56
CA GLU A 95 -11.06 1.65 12.02
C GLU A 95 -11.37 0.29 12.68
N LEU A 96 -10.38 -0.59 12.78
CA LEU A 96 -10.60 -1.98 13.20
C LEU A 96 -10.29 -2.22 14.68
N GLY A 97 -9.56 -1.32 15.36
CA GLY A 97 -9.10 -1.50 16.74
C GLY A 97 -8.01 -2.57 16.85
N GLU A 98 -7.06 -2.41 17.78
CA GLU A 98 -6.02 -3.41 18.00
C GLU A 98 -6.62 -4.76 18.41
N GLY A 99 -6.43 -5.78 17.57
CA GLY A 99 -6.06 -7.10 18.05
C GLY A 99 -4.68 -6.98 18.68
N ASN A 100 -4.65 -6.57 19.95
CA ASN A 100 -3.45 -6.38 20.73
C ASN A 100 -2.73 -7.74 20.85
N THR A 101 -1.63 -7.94 20.13
CA THR A 101 -0.64 -8.97 20.45
C THR A 101 0.72 -8.46 20.03
N GLU A 102 1.26 -7.56 20.85
CA GLU A 102 2.69 -7.60 21.14
C GLU A 102 3.00 -8.99 21.71
N ALA A 103 3.91 -9.71 21.05
CA ALA A 103 4.66 -10.84 21.60
C ALA A 103 6.12 -10.65 21.22
#